data_AF-A0A419GQZ4-F1
#
_entry.id   AF-A0A419GQZ4-F1
#
_cell.length_a   1.000
_cell.length_b   1.000
_cell.length_c   1.000
_cell.angle_alpha   90.00
_cell.angle_beta   90.00
_cell.angle_gamma   90.00
#
_symmetry.space_group_name_H-M   'P 1'
#
loop_
_entity.id
_entity.type
_entity.pdbx_description
1 polymer ?
#
loop_
_entity_poly.entity_id
_entity_poly.type
_entity_poly.pdbx_seq_one_letter_code
_entity_poly.pdbx_strand_id
1 'polypeptide(L)'
;MNKEQETELSEAYLTAGGLRLEVAQFAIEMENEMRANDFKGKDAWKHRSLDSLYNWLLKEVTELHEAMTKARTAREAGRYVDDVISESADGGNILMFIVWKVRNLQNEQGIKRRGGSTE
;
A
#
# COMPACT_ATOMS: atom_id res chain seq x y z
N MET A 1 -16.20 21.64 -0.10
CA MET A 1 -16.59 20.55 -1.03
C MET A 1 -17.72 19.80 -0.36
N ASN A 2 -18.88 19.70 -0.99
CA ASN A 2 -20.09 19.18 -0.34
C ASN A 2 -20.11 17.65 -0.47
N LYS A 3 -20.58 16.93 0.57
CA LYS A 3 -20.55 15.44 0.63
C LYS A 3 -21.19 14.77 -0.60
N GLU A 4 -22.16 15.42 -1.23
CA GLU A 4 -22.84 14.93 -2.43
C GLU A 4 -21.89 14.83 -3.65
N GLN A 5 -20.91 15.74 -3.77
CA GLN A 5 -19.93 15.70 -4.86
C GLN A 5 -18.87 14.60 -4.69
N GLU A 6 -18.58 14.18 -3.44
CA GLU A 6 -17.68 13.04 -3.18
C GLU A 6 -18.35 11.72 -3.57
N THR A 7 -19.66 11.59 -3.33
CA THR A 7 -20.45 10.40 -3.70
C THR A 7 -20.57 10.24 -5.22
N GLU A 8 -20.83 11.33 -5.96
CA GLU A 8 -20.96 11.28 -7.42
C GLU A 8 -19.63 10.93 -8.13
N LEU A 9 -18.50 11.44 -7.63
CA LEU A 9 -17.18 11.10 -8.16
C LEU A 9 -16.81 9.64 -7.87
N SER A 10 -17.25 9.10 -6.74
CA SER A 10 -17.10 7.68 -6.37
C SER A 10 -17.89 6.78 -7.32
N GLU A 11 -19.18 7.07 -7.56
CA GLU A 11 -20.03 6.28 -8.46
C GLU A 11 -19.58 6.33 -9.93
N ALA A 12 -19.09 7.47 -10.39
CA ALA A 12 -18.53 7.61 -11.74
C ALA A 12 -17.23 6.81 -11.95
N TYR A 13 -16.37 6.71 -10.92
CA TYR A 13 -15.17 5.86 -10.96
C TYR A 13 -15.49 4.37 -10.95
N LEU A 14 -16.52 3.97 -10.19
CA LEU A 14 -16.99 2.58 -10.07
C LEU A 14 -17.58 2.03 -11.38
N THR A 15 -18.29 2.88 -12.12
CA THR A 15 -18.97 2.50 -13.37
C THR A 15 -18.04 2.48 -14.58
N ALA A 16 -16.96 3.28 -14.59
CA ALA A 16 -16.09 3.43 -15.76
C ALA A 16 -15.11 2.26 -16.01
N GLY A 17 -14.96 1.31 -15.08
CA GLY A 17 -13.94 0.25 -15.18
C GLY A 17 -14.35 -1.17 -14.77
N GLY A 18 -15.61 -1.41 -14.38
CA GLY A 18 -16.03 -2.73 -13.90
C GLY A 18 -15.30 -3.17 -12.62
N LEU A 19 -14.80 -2.22 -11.83
CA LEU A 19 -14.21 -2.53 -10.53
C LEU A 19 -15.36 -2.80 -9.55
N ARG A 20 -15.33 -3.95 -8.89
CA ARG A 20 -16.34 -4.29 -7.88
C ARG A 20 -16.28 -3.27 -6.74
N LEU A 21 -17.45 -2.86 -6.26
CA LEU A 21 -17.60 -1.82 -5.24
C LEU A 21 -16.73 -2.10 -4.01
N GLU A 22 -16.68 -3.35 -3.56
CA GLU A 22 -15.87 -3.78 -2.42
C GLU A 22 -14.35 -3.60 -2.65
N VAL A 23 -13.88 -3.70 -3.90
CA VAL A 23 -12.45 -3.52 -4.23
C VAL A 23 -12.08 -2.05 -4.22
N ALA A 24 -12.95 -1.19 -4.75
CA ALA A 24 -12.73 0.25 -4.73
C ALA A 24 -12.74 0.79 -3.29
N GLN A 25 -13.68 0.31 -2.48
CA GLN A 25 -13.77 0.71 -1.08
C GLN A 25 -12.56 0.25 -0.27
N PHE A 26 -12.11 -0.99 -0.48
CA PHE A 26 -10.86 -1.48 0.11
C PHE A 26 -9.64 -0.65 -0.33
N ALA A 27 -9.56 -0.25 -1.61
CA ALA A 27 -8.46 0.58 -2.09
C ALA A 27 -8.43 1.96 -1.42
N ILE A 28 -9.60 2.57 -1.21
CA ILE A 28 -9.74 3.85 -0.50
C ILE A 28 -9.33 3.71 0.97
N GLU A 29 -9.78 2.66 1.65
CA GLU A 29 -9.41 2.36 3.04
C GLU A 29 -7.89 2.17 3.17
N MET A 30 -7.30 1.36 2.29
CA MET A 30 -5.85 1.17 2.24
C MET A 30 -5.09 2.48 1.97
N GLU A 31 -5.55 3.32 1.03
CA GLU A 31 -4.91 4.60 0.76
C GLU A 31 -4.95 5.53 1.97
N ASN A 32 -6.05 5.53 2.72
CA ASN A 32 -6.18 6.33 3.94
C ASN A 32 -5.23 5.85 5.05
N GLU A 33 -5.16 4.54 5.29
CA GLU A 33 -4.22 3.94 6.25
C GLU A 33 -2.77 4.21 5.85
N MET A 34 -2.45 4.06 4.56
CA MET A 34 -1.13 4.36 4.02
C MET A 34 -0.74 5.83 4.23
N ARG A 35 -1.67 6.78 4.01
CA ARG A 35 -1.45 8.21 4.30
C ARG A 35 -1.31 8.50 5.79
N ALA A 36 -2.06 7.80 6.64
CA ALA A 36 -1.94 7.93 8.09
C ALA A 36 -0.57 7.45 8.60
N ASN A 37 0.04 6.49 7.91
CA ASN A 37 1.37 5.96 8.25
C ASN A 37 2.53 6.66 7.52
N ASP A 38 2.25 7.58 6.60
CA ASP A 38 3.24 8.32 5.79
C ASP A 38 4.17 9.24 6.64
N PHE A 39 3.87 9.39 7.94
CA PHE A 39 4.69 10.16 8.88
C PHE A 39 6.02 9.47 9.26
N LYS A 40 6.20 8.15 9.03
CA LYS A 40 7.44 7.39 9.33
C LYS A 40 8.61 7.66 8.36
N GLY A 41 8.74 8.91 7.90
CA GLY A 41 9.90 9.37 7.14
C GLY A 41 9.50 10.18 5.92
N LYS A 42 9.10 11.44 6.14
CA LYS A 42 9.00 12.49 5.11
C LYS A 42 10.21 12.38 4.18
N ASP A 43 9.99 11.89 2.97
CA ASP A 43 10.97 11.76 1.87
C ASP A 43 12.28 11.01 2.14
N ALA A 44 12.56 10.58 3.37
CA ALA A 44 13.80 9.90 3.72
C ALA A 44 13.99 8.59 2.94
N TRP A 45 12.89 7.93 2.57
CA TRP A 45 12.89 6.74 1.75
C TRP A 45 13.44 6.98 0.33
N LYS A 46 13.29 8.19 -0.24
CA LYS A 46 13.76 8.53 -1.60
C LYS A 46 15.28 8.37 -1.74
N HIS A 47 16.01 8.65 -0.64
CA HIS A 47 17.46 8.56 -0.58
C HIS A 47 17.99 7.20 -0.14
N ARG A 48 17.12 6.29 0.34
CA ARG A 48 17.54 4.93 0.69
C ARG A 48 17.92 4.11 -0.56
N SER A 49 18.88 3.22 -0.38
CA SER A 49 19.21 2.20 -1.39
C SER A 49 18.10 1.17 -1.51
N LEU A 50 18.08 0.41 -2.62
CA LEU A 50 17.11 -0.68 -2.81
C LEU A 50 17.23 -1.74 -1.71
N ASP A 51 18.46 -2.11 -1.34
CA ASP A 51 18.73 -3.06 -0.25
C ASP A 51 18.21 -2.54 1.10
N SER A 52 18.35 -1.24 1.37
CA SER A 52 17.81 -0.65 2.59
C SER A 52 16.29 -0.68 2.63
N LEU A 53 15.62 -0.45 1.50
CA LEU A 53 14.16 -0.56 1.40
C LEU A 53 13.70 -2.02 1.53
N TYR A 54 14.44 -2.97 0.95
CA TYR A 54 14.16 -4.39 1.09
C TYR A 54 14.29 -4.87 2.54
N ASN A 55 15.37 -4.48 3.24
CA ASN A 55 15.54 -4.80 4.65
C ASN A 55 14.45 -4.16 5.52
N TRP A 56 13.99 -2.96 5.15
CA TRP A 56 12.86 -2.34 5.82
C TRP A 56 11.57 -3.16 5.59
N LEU A 57 11.28 -3.58 4.36
CA LEU A 57 10.13 -4.45 4.08
C LEU A 57 10.16 -5.74 4.90
N LEU A 58 11.33 -6.37 5.04
CA LEU A 58 11.47 -7.58 5.86
C LEU A 58 11.11 -7.33 7.33
N LYS A 59 11.46 -6.15 7.85
CA LYS A 59 11.09 -5.74 9.21
C LYS A 59 9.57 -5.60 9.35
N GLU A 60 8.92 -4.86 8.44
CA GLU A 60 7.47 -4.65 8.49
C GLU A 60 6.70 -5.98 8.29
N VAL A 61 7.20 -6.89 7.44
CA VAL A 61 6.62 -8.24 7.30
C VAL A 61 6.74 -9.05 8.59
N THR A 62 7.84 -8.87 9.33
CA THR A 62 8.03 -9.51 10.64
C THR A 62 7.05 -8.94 11.67
N GLU A 63 6.86 -7.63 11.69
CA GLU A 63 5.90 -6.95 12.58
C GLU A 63 4.46 -7.38 12.28
N LEU A 64 4.09 -7.47 10.99
CA LEU A 64 2.80 -8.04 10.57
C LEU A 64 2.63 -9.49 11.01
N HIS A 65 3.66 -10.33 10.90
CA HIS A 65 3.61 -11.71 11.36
C HIS A 65 3.36 -11.79 12.87
N GLU A 66 4.00 -10.93 13.66
CA GLU A 66 3.78 -10.84 15.11
C GLU A 66 2.35 -10.37 15.44
N ALA A 67 1.85 -9.35 14.74
CA ALA A 67 0.48 -8.85 14.92
C ALA A 67 -0.55 -9.94 14.62
N MET A 68 -0.39 -10.67 13.52
CA MET A 68 -1.24 -11.80 13.15
C MET A 68 -1.21 -12.92 14.19
N THR A 69 -0.03 -13.22 14.74
CA THR A 69 0.13 -14.25 15.78
C THR A 69 -0.56 -13.83 17.08
N LYS A 70 -0.43 -12.57 17.48
CA LYS A 70 -1.13 -11.99 18.64
C LYS A 70 -2.64 -12.02 18.43
N ALA A 71 -3.14 -11.59 17.27
CA ALA A 71 -4.55 -11.61 16.92
C ALA A 71 -5.15 -13.04 16.98
N ARG A 72 -4.41 -14.05 16.50
CA ARG A 72 -4.84 -15.44 16.52
C ARG A 72 -4.91 -16.05 17.92
N THR A 73 -3.99 -15.67 18.80
CA THR A 73 -3.85 -16.26 20.14
C THR A 73 -4.62 -15.52 21.22
N ALA A 74 -5.00 -14.26 20.96
CA ALA A 74 -5.76 -13.45 21.89
C ALA A 74 -7.24 -13.88 21.97
N ARG A 75 -7.77 -13.95 23.20
CA ARG A 75 -9.23 -14.04 23.44
C ARG A 75 -9.98 -12.77 23.02
N GLU A 76 -9.29 -11.64 22.91
CA GLU A 76 -9.82 -10.33 22.48
C GLU A 76 -9.37 -10.01 21.05
N ALA A 77 -9.88 -10.75 20.07
CA ALA A 77 -9.48 -10.61 18.66
C ALA A 77 -9.59 -9.17 18.13
N GLY A 78 -10.61 -8.41 18.58
CA GLY A 78 -10.86 -7.04 18.09
C GLY A 78 -9.74 -6.04 18.39
N ARG A 79 -8.94 -6.23 19.46
CA ARG A 79 -7.88 -5.29 19.82
C ARG A 79 -6.66 -5.37 18.89
N TYR A 80 -6.45 -6.52 18.25
CA TYR A 80 -5.27 -6.78 17.43
C TYR A 80 -5.57 -6.73 15.92
N VAL A 81 -6.84 -6.57 15.53
CA VAL A 81 -7.21 -6.37 14.13
C VAL A 81 -6.67 -5.05 13.61
N ASP A 82 -6.73 -3.98 14.42
CA ASP A 82 -6.20 -2.67 14.06
C ASP A 82 -4.67 -2.72 13.87
N ASP A 83 -3.95 -3.45 14.73
CA ASP A 83 -2.51 -3.69 14.58
C ASP A 83 -2.21 -4.40 13.25
N VAL A 84 -2.97 -5.45 12.91
CA VAL A 84 -2.81 -6.17 11.63
C VAL A 84 -3.04 -5.26 10.43
N ILE A 85 -4.06 -4.41 10.48
CA ILE A 85 -4.36 -3.44 9.42
C ILE A 85 -3.22 -2.44 9.28
N SER A 86 -2.74 -1.87 10.40
CA SER A 86 -1.67 -0.88 10.42
C SER A 86 -0.36 -1.45 9.86
N GLU A 87 0.06 -2.62 10.32
CA GLU A 87 1.28 -3.28 9.83
C GLU A 87 1.16 -3.72 8.35
N SER A 88 -0.06 -4.06 7.90
CA SER A 88 -0.33 -4.33 6.48
C SER A 88 -0.18 -3.08 5.61
N ALA A 89 -0.65 -1.93 6.11
CA ALA A 89 -0.49 -0.65 5.43
C ALA A 89 0.99 -0.22 5.38
N ASP A 90 1.76 -0.46 6.44
CA ASP A 90 3.21 -0.21 6.46
C ASP A 90 3.94 -1.07 5.42
N GLY A 91 3.67 -2.37 5.36
CA GLY A 91 4.19 -3.24 4.31
C GLY A 91 3.81 -2.77 2.90
N GLY A 92 2.57 -2.30 2.72
CA GLY A 92 2.08 -1.72 1.46
C GLY A 92 2.84 -0.46 1.04
N ASN A 93 3.08 0.45 1.98
CA ASN A 93 3.88 1.67 1.76
C ASN A 93 5.30 1.34 1.29
N ILE A 94 5.99 0.43 1.96
CA ILE A 94 7.37 0.07 1.59
C ILE A 94 7.41 -0.61 0.21
N LEU A 95 6.44 -1.46 -0.11
CA LEU A 95 6.33 -2.07 -1.44
C LEU A 95 6.18 -0.99 -2.53
N MET A 96 5.36 0.05 -2.30
CA MET A 96 5.24 1.15 -3.26
C MET A 96 6.57 1.90 -3.42
N PHE A 97 7.31 2.16 -2.34
CA PHE A 97 8.61 2.84 -2.40
C PHE A 97 9.62 2.03 -3.22
N ILE A 98 9.65 0.70 -3.04
CA ILE A 98 10.49 -0.22 -3.81
C ILE A 98 10.11 -0.17 -5.29
N VAL A 99 8.82 -0.30 -5.63
CA VAL A 99 8.36 -0.25 -7.03
C VAL A 99 8.73 1.08 -7.68
N TRP A 100 8.56 2.19 -6.97
CA TRP A 100 8.97 3.51 -7.45
C TRP A 100 10.48 3.56 -7.73
N LYS A 101 11.31 3.07 -6.80
CA LYS A 101 12.78 3.05 -6.94
C LYS A 101 13.21 2.22 -8.14
N VAL A 102 12.67 1.01 -8.29
CA VAL A 102 12.96 0.12 -9.42
C VAL A 102 12.56 0.76 -10.74
N ARG A 103 11.40 1.43 -10.82
CA ARG A 103 10.97 2.15 -12.03
C ARG A 103 11.95 3.26 -12.41
N ASN A 104 12.46 4.02 -11.45
CA ASN A 104 13.45 5.05 -11.74
C ASN A 104 14.78 4.46 -12.22
N LEU A 105 15.25 3.38 -11.61
CA LEU A 105 16.43 2.65 -12.09
C LEU A 105 16.24 2.13 -13.53
N GLN A 106 15.06 1.60 -13.86
CA GLN A 106 14.74 1.17 -15.23
C GLN A 106 14.78 2.34 -16.22
N ASN A 107 14.23 3.49 -15.84
CA ASN A 107 14.23 4.70 -16.66
C ASN A 107 15.66 5.24 -16.87
N GLU A 108 16.47 5.30 -15.80
CA GLU A 108 17.89 5.72 -15.86
C GLU A 108 18.73 4.79 -16.74
N GLN A 109 18.42 3.50 -16.76
CA GLN A 109 19.09 2.50 -17.61
C GLN A 109 18.51 2.40 -19.03
N GLY A 110 17.48 3.19 -19.37
CA GLY A 110 16.84 3.16 -20.69
C GLY A 110 16.12 1.84 -21.01
N ILE A 111 15.80 1.02 -20.00
CA ILE A 111 15.16 -0.28 -20.18
C ILE A 111 13.68 -0.06 -20.49
N LYS A 112 13.31 -0.23 -21.77
CA LYS A 112 11.89 -0.20 -22.19
C LYS A 112 11.14 -1.36 -21.54
N ARG A 113 9.92 -1.08 -21.03
CA ARG A 113 9.02 -2.13 -20.56
C ARG A 113 8.86 -3.17 -21.67
N ARG A 114 9.00 -4.46 -21.35
CA ARG A 114 8.49 -5.52 -22.24
C ARG A 114 6.97 -5.41 -22.21
N GLY A 115 6.42 -4.54 -23.06
CA GLY A 115 5.01 -4.56 -23.40
C GLY A 115 4.74 -5.90 -24.06
N GLY A 116 3.81 -6.66 -23.49
CA GLY A 116 3.25 -7.82 -24.16
C GLY A 116 2.70 -7.37 -25.50
N SER A 117 3.28 -7.88 -26.59
CA SER A 117 2.59 -7.93 -27.86
C SER A 117 1.45 -8.94 -27.68
N THR A 118 0.26 -8.44 -27.44
CA THR A 118 -0.92 -9.13 -27.94
C THR A 118 -1.22 -8.47 -29.29
N GLU A 119 -0.70 -9.11 -30.32
CA GLU A 119 -1.30 -9.09 -31.66
C GLU A 119 -2.78 -9.48 -31.60
#